data_AF-F8GG79-F1
#
_entry.id   AF-F8GG79-F1
#
_cell.length_a   1.000
_cell.length_b   1.000
_cell.length_c   1.000
_cell.angle_alpha   90.00
_cell.angle_beta   90.00
_cell.angle_gamma   90.00
#
_symmetry.space_group_name_H-M   'P 1'
#
loop_
_entity.id
_entity.type
_entity.pdbx_description
1 polymer ?
#
loop_
_entity_poly.entity_id
_entity_poly.type
_entity_poly.pdbx_seq_one_letter_code
_entity_poly.pdbx_strand_id
1 'polypeptide(L)'
;MYIPNYIGKSPDEIIGIDLFDSASYLYRSMAWLDYHKRTKKFSSLLYACAEGRNGIEYLLFEELVISTGANLSVEKYKKCVNEKNLFKRTIAQLSPDYELLQIFSQIILSLEPSAPKLIYWDHSSLMKAWGVLSRYLHWSGARNLTSENAVWLDSARLAVHDVLEPIWLKITSGQSGLMHPNNMVPIVHEIWERFRSGEIDASAAKFQLKFLEPVVP
;
A
#
# COMPACT_ATOMS: atom_id res chain seq x y z
N MET A 1 9.27 -9.35 12.32
CA MET A 1 7.82 -9.28 12.02
C MET A 1 7.36 -10.69 11.63
N TYR A 2 6.31 -11.20 12.24
CA TYR A 2 5.73 -12.49 11.84
C TYR A 2 4.90 -12.29 10.58
N ILE A 3 5.24 -12.98 9.50
CA ILE A 3 4.47 -12.95 8.25
C ILE A 3 3.44 -14.09 8.33
N PRO A 4 2.13 -13.80 8.36
CA PRO A 4 1.13 -14.84 8.49
C PRO A 4 1.08 -15.70 7.24
N ASN A 5 0.99 -17.02 7.42
CA ASN A 5 0.88 -17.97 6.32
C ASN A 5 -0.57 -18.03 5.81
N TYR A 6 -0.78 -17.73 4.53
CA TYR A 6 -2.09 -17.74 3.87
C TYR A 6 -2.42 -19.08 3.18
N ILE A 7 -1.43 -19.98 3.06
CA ILE A 7 -1.58 -21.25 2.34
C ILE A 7 -2.41 -22.25 3.15
N GLY A 8 -3.31 -22.96 2.45
CA GLY A 8 -4.03 -24.10 3.01
C GLY A 8 -5.18 -23.73 3.94
N LYS A 9 -5.55 -22.45 4.03
CA LYS A 9 -6.61 -21.97 4.92
C LYS A 9 -8.00 -22.39 4.47
N SER A 10 -8.85 -22.73 5.43
CA SER A 10 -10.29 -22.95 5.24
C SER A 10 -11.06 -21.62 5.21
N PRO A 11 -12.28 -21.59 4.67
CA PRO A 11 -13.11 -20.38 4.67
C PRO A 11 -13.27 -19.74 6.06
N ASP A 12 -13.50 -20.55 7.09
CA ASP A 12 -13.68 -20.06 8.47
C ASP A 12 -12.39 -19.45 9.03
N GLU A 13 -11.22 -20.03 8.73
CA GLU A 13 -9.93 -19.45 9.10
C GLU A 13 -9.62 -18.16 8.35
N ILE A 14 -10.07 -18.02 7.10
CA ILE A 14 -9.86 -16.80 6.30
C ILE A 14 -10.72 -15.67 6.85
N ILE A 15 -11.99 -15.96 7.19
CA ILE A 15 -12.96 -14.97 7.65
C ILE A 15 -12.71 -14.60 9.12
N GLY A 16 -12.26 -15.54 9.96
CA GLY A 16 -12.04 -15.34 11.39
C GLY A 16 -10.84 -14.45 11.77
N ILE A 17 -10.29 -13.67 10.84
CA ILE A 17 -9.22 -12.72 11.12
C ILE A 17 -9.83 -11.36 11.47
N ASP A 18 -9.77 -11.02 12.75
CA ASP A 18 -10.37 -9.81 13.34
C ASP A 18 -9.57 -8.51 13.13
N LEU A 19 -8.58 -8.52 12.23
CA LEU A 19 -7.76 -7.35 11.92
C LEU A 19 -8.30 -6.58 10.71
N PHE A 20 -8.40 -5.26 10.88
CA PHE A 20 -8.94 -4.30 9.91
C PHE A 20 -7.88 -3.31 9.44
N ASP A 21 -6.89 -3.81 8.71
CA ASP A 21 -5.88 -3.00 8.01
C ASP A 21 -5.67 -3.50 6.57
N SER A 22 -4.92 -2.72 5.77
CA SER A 22 -4.63 -3.08 4.39
C SER A 22 -3.98 -4.47 4.26
N ALA A 23 -3.07 -4.82 5.17
CA ALA A 23 -2.38 -6.10 5.20
C ALA A 23 -3.33 -7.28 5.42
N SER A 24 -4.34 -7.14 6.27
CA SER A 24 -5.32 -8.18 6.57
C SER A 24 -6.24 -8.47 5.39
N TYR A 25 -6.67 -7.43 4.68
CA TYR A 25 -7.40 -7.59 3.42
C TYR A 25 -6.56 -8.31 2.35
N LEU A 26 -5.29 -7.90 2.19
CA LEU A 26 -4.38 -8.52 1.23
C LEU A 26 -4.06 -9.98 1.61
N TYR A 27 -3.93 -10.28 2.90
CA TYR A 27 -3.81 -11.65 3.40
C TYR A 27 -5.02 -12.49 3.00
N ARG A 28 -6.25 -12.02 3.32
CA ARG A 28 -7.49 -12.74 2.99
C ARG A 28 -7.62 -12.95 1.49
N SER A 29 -7.23 -11.95 0.70
CA SER A 29 -7.19 -12.02 -0.75
C SER A 29 -6.28 -13.16 -1.25
N MET A 30 -5.05 -13.25 -0.75
CA MET A 30 -4.11 -14.33 -1.08
C MET A 30 -4.60 -15.70 -0.61
N ALA A 31 -5.21 -15.78 0.58
CA ALA A 31 -5.75 -17.01 1.12
C ALA A 31 -6.96 -17.53 0.30
N TRP A 32 -7.85 -16.64 -0.13
CA TRP A 32 -8.95 -16.97 -1.03
C TRP A 32 -8.47 -17.44 -2.40
N LEU A 33 -7.38 -16.86 -2.90
CA LEU A 33 -6.77 -17.27 -4.16
C LEU A 33 -6.13 -18.67 -4.07
N ASP A 34 -5.45 -18.98 -2.96
CA ASP A 34 -4.98 -20.34 -2.67
C ASP A 34 -6.15 -21.33 -2.56
N TYR A 35 -7.21 -20.96 -1.83
CA TYR A 35 -8.41 -21.78 -1.71
C TYR A 35 -9.06 -22.04 -3.09
N HIS A 36 -9.11 -21.03 -3.95
CA HIS A 36 -9.56 -21.19 -5.34
C HIS A 36 -8.66 -22.15 -6.12
N LYS A 37 -7.33 -22.06 -5.98
CA LYS A 37 -6.39 -22.97 -6.65
C LYS A 37 -6.66 -24.43 -6.30
N ARG A 38 -6.97 -24.71 -5.03
CA ARG A 38 -7.24 -26.07 -4.51
C ARG A 38 -8.63 -26.60 -4.84
N THR A 39 -9.66 -25.76 -4.78
CA THR A 39 -11.06 -26.20 -4.85
C THR A 39 -11.77 -25.85 -6.16
N LYS A 40 -11.20 -24.95 -6.95
CA LYS A 40 -11.76 -24.40 -8.20
C LYS A 40 -13.14 -23.75 -8.03
N LYS A 41 -13.52 -23.36 -6.81
CA LYS A 41 -14.79 -22.67 -6.55
C LYS A 41 -14.72 -21.24 -7.08
N PHE A 42 -15.68 -20.86 -7.92
CA PHE A 42 -15.70 -19.52 -8.51
C PHE A 42 -15.85 -18.41 -7.46
N SER A 43 -16.67 -18.62 -6.43
CA SER A 43 -16.90 -17.64 -5.36
C SER A 43 -15.62 -17.24 -4.64
N SER A 44 -14.67 -18.16 -4.43
CA SER A 44 -13.40 -17.81 -3.79
C SER A 44 -12.53 -16.91 -4.65
N LEU A 45 -12.62 -16.99 -5.99
CA LEU A 45 -11.96 -16.02 -6.87
C LEU A 45 -12.57 -14.62 -6.73
N LEU A 46 -13.90 -14.54 -6.60
CA LEU A 46 -14.59 -13.27 -6.35
C LEU A 46 -14.19 -12.68 -5.00
N TYR A 47 -14.15 -13.50 -3.93
CA TYR A 47 -13.67 -13.05 -2.63
C TYR A 47 -12.23 -12.58 -2.67
N ALA A 48 -11.34 -13.30 -3.38
CA ALA A 48 -9.96 -12.84 -3.58
C ALA A 48 -9.92 -11.44 -4.21
N CYS A 49 -10.69 -11.21 -5.29
CA CYS A 49 -10.74 -9.90 -5.95
C CYS A 49 -11.33 -8.81 -5.05
N ALA A 50 -12.40 -9.10 -4.30
CA ALA A 50 -13.07 -8.15 -3.43
C ALA A 50 -12.17 -7.72 -2.25
N GLU A 51 -11.58 -8.69 -1.55
CA GLU A 51 -10.64 -8.44 -0.46
C GLU A 51 -9.40 -7.69 -0.96
N GLY A 52 -8.85 -8.10 -2.11
CA GLY A 52 -7.67 -7.45 -2.69
C GLY A 52 -7.96 -5.99 -3.09
N ARG A 53 -9.16 -5.72 -3.62
CA ARG A 53 -9.59 -4.37 -3.95
C ARG A 53 -9.70 -3.50 -2.70
N ASN A 54 -10.35 -4.01 -1.66
CA ASN A 54 -10.48 -3.33 -0.37
C ASN A 54 -9.10 -3.08 0.26
N GLY A 55 -8.19 -4.06 0.19
CA GLY A 55 -6.82 -3.91 0.69
C GLY A 55 -6.06 -2.78 0.00
N ILE A 56 -6.19 -2.66 -1.33
CA ILE A 56 -5.60 -1.54 -2.07
C ILE A 56 -6.26 -0.20 -1.69
N GLU A 57 -7.58 -0.15 -1.52
CA GLU A 57 -8.28 1.06 -1.10
C GLU A 57 -7.84 1.52 0.31
N TYR A 58 -7.74 0.59 1.26
CA TYR A 58 -7.22 0.86 2.60
C TYR A 58 -5.76 1.30 2.57
N LEU A 59 -4.93 0.67 1.72
CA LEU A 59 -3.54 1.06 1.57
C LEU A 59 -3.39 2.49 1.04
N LEU A 60 -4.17 2.87 0.03
CA LEU A 60 -4.19 4.25 -0.48
C LEU A 60 -4.69 5.24 0.58
N PHE A 61 -5.61 4.82 1.45
CA PHE A 61 -6.05 5.63 2.58
C PHE A 61 -4.96 5.78 3.64
N GLU A 62 -4.26 4.71 4.00
CA GLU A 62 -3.11 4.74 4.91
C GLU A 62 -2.04 5.72 4.40
N GLU A 63 -1.70 5.68 3.10
CA GLU A 63 -0.74 6.61 2.50
C GLU A 63 -1.23 8.07 2.55
N LEU A 64 -2.54 8.30 2.43
CA LEU A 64 -3.14 9.64 2.59
C LEU A 64 -3.03 10.13 4.05
N VAL A 65 -3.28 9.27 5.03
CA VAL A 65 -3.12 9.60 6.45
C VAL A 65 -1.65 9.88 6.78
N ILE A 66 -0.73 9.05 6.30
CA ILE A 66 0.72 9.21 6.50
C ILE A 66 1.22 10.52 5.88
N SER A 67 0.83 10.80 4.63
CA SER A 67 1.25 12.02 3.92
C SER A 67 0.75 13.31 4.57
N THR A 68 -0.31 13.25 5.37
CA THR A 68 -0.85 14.41 6.10
C THR A 68 -0.39 14.49 7.55
N GLY A 69 0.51 13.60 7.98
CA GLY A 69 0.96 13.51 9.37
C GLY A 69 -0.19 13.24 10.34
N ALA A 70 -1.17 12.41 9.93
CA ALA A 70 -2.39 12.10 10.65
C ALA A 70 -3.35 13.30 10.90
N ASN A 71 -3.21 14.40 10.15
CA ASN A 71 -4.08 15.58 10.27
C ASN A 71 -5.21 15.64 9.22
N LEU A 72 -5.63 14.50 8.68
CA LEU A 72 -6.72 14.43 7.70
C LEU A 72 -8.08 14.65 8.38
N SER A 73 -8.79 15.73 8.03
CA SER A 73 -10.15 15.95 8.53
C SER A 73 -11.18 15.02 7.88
N VAL A 74 -12.28 14.74 8.59
CA VAL A 74 -13.39 13.90 8.09
C VAL A 74 -14.01 14.48 6.82
N GLU A 75 -14.07 15.81 6.68
CA GLU A 75 -14.59 16.49 5.49
C GLU A 75 -13.66 16.30 4.28
N LYS A 76 -12.34 16.41 4.48
CA LYS A 76 -11.34 16.12 3.44
C LYS A 76 -11.42 14.66 3.02
N TYR A 77 -11.57 13.75 3.99
CA TYR A 77 -11.78 12.33 3.72
C TYR A 77 -13.05 12.07 2.89
N LYS A 78 -14.20 12.61 3.30
CA LYS A 78 -15.49 12.44 2.59
C LYS A 78 -15.41 12.91 1.14
N LYS A 79 -14.66 13.98 0.86
CA LYS A 79 -14.41 14.43 -0.51
C LYS A 79 -13.59 13.41 -1.32
N CYS A 80 -12.63 12.72 -0.71
CA CYS A 80 -11.79 11.70 -1.36
C CYS A 80 -12.56 10.43 -1.72
N VAL A 81 -13.47 9.97 -0.84
CA VAL A 81 -14.20 8.70 -1.02
C VAL A 81 -15.19 8.76 -2.19
N ASN A 82 -15.77 9.92 -2.49
CA ASN A 82 -16.78 10.08 -3.54
C ASN A 82 -16.20 10.16 -4.96
N GLU A 83 -14.88 10.25 -5.12
CA GLU A 83 -14.24 10.41 -6.42
C GLU A 83 -13.04 9.47 -6.59
N LYS A 84 -13.21 8.46 -7.45
CA LYS A 84 -12.28 7.35 -7.71
C LYS A 84 -10.85 7.76 -8.08
N ASN A 85 -10.66 8.95 -8.65
CA ASN A 85 -9.36 9.50 -9.05
C ASN A 85 -8.82 10.55 -8.06
N LEU A 86 -9.57 10.88 -7.01
CA LEU A 86 -9.21 11.96 -6.11
C LEU A 86 -8.12 11.53 -5.14
N PHE A 87 -8.02 10.27 -4.70
CA PHE A 87 -6.93 9.86 -3.79
C PHE A 87 -5.53 10.25 -4.29
N LYS A 88 -5.19 9.90 -5.54
CA LYS A 88 -3.91 10.29 -6.14
C LYS A 88 -3.76 11.81 -6.24
N ARG A 89 -4.82 12.53 -6.64
CA ARG A 89 -4.81 14.00 -6.74
C ARG A 89 -4.69 14.68 -5.38
N THR A 90 -5.37 14.15 -4.36
CA THR A 90 -5.38 14.66 -3.00
C THR A 90 -4.04 14.42 -2.34
N ILE A 91 -3.41 13.24 -2.51
CA ILE A 91 -2.04 13.03 -2.02
C ILE A 91 -1.10 14.04 -2.67
N ALA A 92 -1.17 14.23 -3.99
CA ALA A 92 -0.36 15.21 -4.70
C ALA A 92 -0.65 16.67 -4.28
N GLN A 93 -1.90 17.00 -3.92
CA GLN A 93 -2.29 18.34 -3.47
C GLN A 93 -1.91 18.60 -2.01
N LEU A 94 -2.06 17.61 -1.13
CA LEU A 94 -1.82 17.74 0.30
C LEU A 94 -0.33 17.57 0.65
N SER A 95 0.41 16.84 -0.17
CA SER A 95 1.85 16.62 0.00
C SER A 95 2.55 16.75 -1.36
N PRO A 96 2.70 17.98 -1.89
CA PRO A 96 3.35 18.20 -3.19
C PRO A 96 4.79 17.67 -3.23
N ASP A 97 5.48 17.69 -2.09
CA ASP A 97 6.85 17.22 -1.92
C ASP A 97 6.92 15.75 -1.45
N TYR A 98 5.85 14.97 -1.63
CA TYR A 98 5.75 13.61 -1.08
C TYR A 98 6.93 12.71 -1.49
N GLU A 99 7.30 12.69 -2.78
CA GLU A 99 8.43 11.88 -3.26
C GLU A 99 9.76 12.33 -2.68
N LEU A 100 9.98 13.66 -2.56
CA LEU A 100 11.16 14.22 -1.92
C LEU A 100 11.22 13.86 -0.43
N LEU A 101 10.07 13.89 0.26
CA LEU A 101 9.97 13.47 1.66
C LEU A 101 10.25 11.99 1.84
N GLN A 102 9.86 11.13 0.91
CA GLN A 102 10.20 9.70 0.95
C GLN A 102 11.72 9.52 0.87
N ILE A 103 12.37 10.22 -0.08
CA ILE A 103 13.84 10.18 -0.24
C ILE A 103 14.53 10.68 1.03
N PHE A 104 14.09 11.83 1.55
CA PHE A 104 14.68 12.42 2.75
C PHE A 104 14.48 11.55 3.99
N SER A 105 13.30 10.94 4.14
CA SER A 105 13.02 9.97 5.20
C SER A 105 13.94 8.75 5.11
N GLN A 106 14.20 8.23 3.89
CA GLN A 106 15.18 7.15 3.70
C GLN A 106 16.60 7.57 4.09
N ILE A 107 16.99 8.81 3.79
CA ILE A 107 18.31 9.34 4.18
C ILE A 107 18.44 9.31 5.70
N ILE A 108 17.46 9.86 6.43
CA ILE A 108 17.45 9.86 7.89
C ILE A 108 17.56 8.45 8.44
N LEU A 109 16.71 7.52 7.99
CA LEU A 109 16.72 6.14 8.50
C LEU A 109 18.00 5.39 8.13
N SER A 110 18.68 5.76 7.05
CA SER A 110 19.98 5.17 6.69
C SER A 110 21.09 5.53 7.67
N LEU A 111 20.87 6.50 8.55
CA LEU A 111 21.79 6.87 9.62
C LEU A 111 21.59 6.02 10.87
N GLU A 112 20.39 5.47 11.09
CA GLU A 112 20.04 4.69 12.28
C GLU A 112 19.98 3.19 12.01
N PRO A 113 20.96 2.40 12.47
CA PRO A 113 21.02 0.96 12.18
C PRO A 113 19.83 0.15 12.72
N SER A 114 19.14 0.66 13.75
CA SER A 114 17.96 0.04 14.36
C SER A 114 16.65 0.47 13.72
N ALA A 115 16.67 1.39 12.75
CA ALA A 115 15.48 1.90 12.11
C ALA A 115 14.68 0.79 11.40
N PRO A 116 13.33 0.85 11.45
CA PRO A 116 12.51 -0.08 10.69
C PRO A 116 12.72 0.15 9.18
N LYS A 117 12.69 -0.94 8.41
CA LYS A 117 12.71 -0.85 6.95
C LYS A 117 11.41 -0.22 6.45
N LEU A 118 11.50 0.94 5.84
CA LEU A 118 10.35 1.56 5.18
C LEU A 118 10.11 1.02 3.77
N ILE A 119 8.84 0.93 3.40
CA ILE A 119 8.36 0.66 2.06
C ILE A 119 7.51 1.84 1.59
N TYR A 120 7.55 2.10 0.28
CA TYR A 120 6.83 3.21 -0.35
C TYR A 120 6.02 2.71 -1.52
N TRP A 121 4.84 3.25 -1.75
CA TRP A 121 3.92 2.73 -2.75
C TRP A 121 3.87 3.61 -4.01
N ASP A 122 3.88 2.95 -5.18
CA ASP A 122 3.52 3.63 -6.42
C ASP A 122 2.00 3.61 -6.56
N HIS A 123 1.38 4.75 -6.26
CA HIS A 123 -0.07 4.93 -6.37
C HIS A 123 -0.62 4.60 -7.76
N SER A 124 0.14 4.82 -8.83
CA SER A 124 -0.30 4.51 -10.19
C SER A 124 -0.39 3.00 -10.40
N SER A 125 0.60 2.25 -9.91
CA SER A 125 0.60 0.79 -9.95
C SER A 125 -0.53 0.20 -9.09
N LEU A 126 -0.78 0.76 -7.89
CA LEU A 126 -1.92 0.37 -7.05
C LEU A 126 -3.27 0.60 -7.74
N MET A 127 -3.47 1.74 -8.41
CA MET A 127 -4.71 2.00 -9.14
C MET A 127 -4.90 1.08 -10.36
N LYS A 128 -3.81 0.71 -11.05
CA LYS A 128 -3.87 -0.29 -12.13
C LYS A 128 -4.28 -1.65 -11.58
N ALA A 129 -3.66 -2.09 -10.48
CA ALA A 129 -4.00 -3.32 -9.77
C ALA A 129 -5.49 -3.34 -9.36
N TRP A 130 -5.98 -2.27 -8.74
CA TRP A 130 -7.38 -2.08 -8.38
C TRP A 130 -8.32 -2.27 -9.58
N GLY A 131 -7.95 -1.71 -10.74
CA GLY A 131 -8.70 -1.83 -11.98
C GLY A 131 -8.76 -3.24 -12.53
N VAL A 132 -7.66 -3.99 -12.46
CA VAL A 132 -7.61 -5.41 -12.86
C VAL A 132 -8.53 -6.24 -11.98
N LEU A 133 -8.45 -6.11 -10.65
CA LEU A 133 -9.31 -6.87 -9.73
C LEU A 133 -10.80 -6.56 -9.95
N SER A 134 -11.12 -5.28 -10.17
CA SER A 134 -12.50 -4.83 -10.42
C SER A 134 -13.11 -5.43 -11.70
N ARG A 135 -12.29 -5.70 -12.72
CA ARG A 135 -12.75 -6.35 -13.95
C ARG A 135 -13.38 -7.71 -13.67
N TYR A 136 -12.75 -8.52 -12.81
CA TYR A 136 -13.21 -9.86 -12.50
C TYR A 136 -14.43 -9.89 -11.56
N LEU A 137 -14.69 -8.79 -10.84
CA LEU A 137 -15.91 -8.63 -10.05
C LEU A 137 -17.13 -8.28 -10.93
N HIS A 138 -16.94 -7.51 -12.00
CA HIS A 138 -18.05 -7.01 -12.83
C HIS A 138 -18.30 -7.84 -14.09
N TRP A 139 -17.28 -8.53 -14.61
CA TRP A 139 -17.36 -9.29 -15.87
C TRP A 139 -17.58 -10.79 -15.63
N SER A 140 -18.75 -11.14 -15.10
CA SER A 140 -19.16 -12.55 -14.85
C SER A 140 -20.58 -12.86 -15.37
N GLY A 141 -21.20 -11.93 -16.10
CA GLY A 141 -22.61 -12.04 -16.53
C GLY A 141 -22.90 -13.15 -17.57
N ALA A 142 -21.92 -13.55 -18.37
CA ALA A 142 -22.04 -14.66 -19.32
C ALA A 142 -21.33 -15.90 -18.78
N ARG A 143 -22.05 -16.72 -18.01
CA ARG A 143 -21.49 -17.85 -17.24
C ARG A 143 -20.69 -18.84 -18.08
N ASN A 144 -21.19 -19.21 -19.25
CA ASN A 144 -20.54 -20.12 -20.20
C ASN A 144 -19.21 -19.58 -20.76
N LEU A 145 -19.00 -18.27 -20.77
CA LEU A 145 -17.76 -17.62 -21.19
C LEU A 145 -16.82 -17.31 -20.01
N THR A 146 -17.30 -17.46 -18.77
CA THR A 146 -16.60 -17.01 -17.57
C THR A 146 -16.59 -18.08 -16.47
N SER A 147 -17.55 -18.06 -15.55
CA SER A 147 -17.59 -18.89 -14.34
C SER A 147 -17.66 -20.41 -14.61
N GLU A 148 -18.11 -20.82 -15.80
CA GLU A 148 -18.17 -22.23 -16.22
C GLU A 148 -17.05 -22.59 -17.20
N ASN A 149 -16.24 -21.61 -17.61
CA ASN A 149 -15.13 -21.81 -18.52
C ASN A 149 -13.82 -21.96 -17.73
N ALA A 150 -13.27 -23.18 -17.72
CA ALA A 150 -12.04 -23.49 -16.98
C ALA A 150 -10.81 -22.69 -17.47
N VAL A 151 -10.70 -22.40 -18.77
CA VAL A 151 -9.60 -21.62 -19.34
C VAL A 151 -9.67 -20.17 -18.85
N TRP A 152 -10.88 -19.60 -18.86
CA TRP A 152 -11.11 -18.26 -18.33
C TRP A 152 -10.81 -18.19 -16.83
N LEU A 153 -11.26 -19.17 -16.04
CA LEU A 153 -11.01 -19.22 -14.60
C LEU A 153 -9.51 -19.30 -14.28
N ASP A 154 -8.74 -20.11 -15.01
CA ASP A 154 -7.30 -20.21 -14.76
C ASP A 154 -6.56 -18.93 -15.18
N SER A 155 -6.94 -18.34 -16.31
CA SER A 155 -6.42 -17.03 -16.74
C SER A 155 -6.74 -15.92 -15.74
N ALA A 156 -7.98 -15.89 -15.22
CA ALA A 156 -8.39 -14.93 -14.19
C ALA A 156 -7.63 -15.13 -12.89
N ARG A 157 -7.45 -16.37 -12.44
CA ARG A 157 -6.64 -16.70 -11.26
C ARG A 157 -5.20 -16.22 -11.42
N LEU A 158 -4.56 -16.47 -12.57
CA LEU A 158 -3.20 -16.01 -12.84
C LEU A 158 -3.11 -14.49 -12.84
N ALA A 159 -4.01 -13.79 -13.53
CA ALA A 159 -4.01 -12.33 -13.56
C ALA A 159 -4.23 -11.71 -12.16
N VAL A 160 -5.07 -12.32 -11.32
CA VAL A 160 -5.29 -11.90 -9.94
C VAL A 160 -4.05 -12.16 -9.09
N HIS A 161 -3.38 -13.31 -9.28
CA HIS A 161 -2.12 -13.65 -8.60
C HIS A 161 -1.02 -12.64 -8.92
N ASP A 162 -0.78 -12.37 -10.21
CA ASP A 162 0.29 -11.49 -10.69
C ASP A 162 0.14 -10.05 -10.19
N VAL A 163 -1.09 -9.65 -9.85
CA VAL A 163 -1.39 -8.36 -9.25
C VAL A 163 -1.18 -8.36 -7.74
N LEU A 164 -1.65 -9.40 -7.03
CA LEU A 164 -1.69 -9.41 -5.56
C LEU A 164 -0.36 -9.84 -4.94
N GLU A 165 0.34 -10.80 -5.53
CA GLU A 165 1.58 -11.35 -4.95
C GLU A 165 2.63 -10.25 -4.74
N PRO A 166 2.93 -9.36 -5.70
CA PRO A 166 3.91 -8.29 -5.48
C PRO A 166 3.51 -7.34 -4.35
N ILE A 167 2.20 -7.05 -4.19
CA ILE A 167 1.69 -6.19 -3.14
C ILE A 167 1.84 -6.89 -1.78
N TRP A 168 1.48 -8.17 -1.70
CA TRP A 168 1.62 -8.98 -0.50
C TRP A 168 3.08 -9.13 -0.05
N LEU A 169 3.99 -9.46 -0.97
CA LEU A 169 5.42 -9.56 -0.67
C LEU A 169 5.98 -8.22 -0.19
N LYS A 170 5.53 -7.12 -0.77
CA LYS A 170 6.00 -5.79 -0.38
C LYS A 170 5.48 -5.37 0.99
N ILE A 171 4.17 -5.51 1.26
CA ILE A 171 3.57 -5.08 2.53
C ILE A 171 4.11 -5.88 3.72
N THR A 172 4.54 -7.12 3.50
CA THR A 172 5.13 -7.97 4.54
C THR A 172 6.64 -7.78 4.72
N SER A 173 7.28 -6.95 3.89
CA SER A 173 8.73 -6.74 3.89
C SER A 173 9.22 -5.52 4.67
N GLY A 174 8.30 -4.69 5.19
CA GLY A 174 8.63 -3.45 5.89
C GLY A 174 7.37 -2.72 6.37
N GLN A 175 7.51 -1.43 6.69
CA GLN A 175 6.42 -0.59 7.19
C GLN A 175 6.23 0.64 6.30
N SER A 176 4.99 1.11 6.14
CA SER A 176 4.77 2.45 5.58
C SER A 176 5.07 3.51 6.64
N GLY A 177 5.72 4.60 6.24
CA GLY A 177 6.07 5.68 7.15
C GLY A 177 6.67 6.87 6.41
N LEU A 178 6.60 8.04 7.04
CA LEU A 178 7.16 9.27 6.51
C LEU A 178 7.55 10.19 7.67
N MET A 179 8.75 10.78 7.61
CA MET A 179 9.12 11.84 8.55
C MET A 179 8.48 13.14 8.09
N HIS A 180 7.36 13.52 8.70
CA HIS A 180 6.66 14.75 8.36
C HIS A 180 7.47 15.98 8.82
N PRO A 181 7.59 17.06 8.02
CA PRO A 181 8.35 18.26 8.40
C PRO A 181 7.97 18.82 9.78
N ASN A 182 6.68 18.88 10.09
CA ASN A 182 6.18 19.33 11.39
C ASN A 182 6.67 18.51 12.60
N ASN A 183 7.17 17.29 12.39
CA ASN A 183 7.69 16.42 13.44
C ASN A 183 9.23 16.43 13.48
N MET A 184 9.90 17.12 12.55
CA MET A 184 11.34 17.23 12.52
C MET A 184 11.83 18.23 13.59
N VAL A 185 12.92 17.89 14.27
CA VAL A 185 13.64 18.87 15.09
C VAL A 185 14.16 20.02 14.21
N PRO A 186 14.36 21.25 14.75
CA PRO A 186 14.64 22.44 13.93
C PRO A 186 15.81 22.28 12.94
N ILE A 187 16.89 21.64 13.36
CA ILE A 187 18.07 21.43 12.52
C ILE A 187 17.80 20.45 11.37
N VAL A 188 17.00 19.40 11.60
CA VAL A 188 16.59 18.44 10.56
C VAL A 188 15.64 19.12 9.59
N HIS A 189 14.74 19.98 10.09
CA HIS A 189 13.83 20.77 9.26
C HIS A 189 14.58 21.74 8.35
N GLU A 190 15.63 22.40 8.85
CA GLU A 190 16.48 23.28 8.02
C GLU A 190 17.16 22.52 6.88
N ILE A 191 17.73 21.35 7.16
CA ILE A 191 18.33 20.47 6.15
C ILE A 191 17.27 20.00 5.15
N TRP A 192 16.07 19.67 5.61
CA TRP A 192 14.94 19.32 4.75
C TRP A 192 14.59 20.46 3.78
N GLU A 193 14.44 21.70 4.25
CA GLU A 193 14.07 22.82 3.38
C GLU A 193 15.11 23.10 2.29
N ARG A 194 16.41 22.97 2.62
CA ARG A 194 17.51 23.11 1.65
C ARG A 194 17.53 21.96 0.64
N PHE A 195 17.22 20.74 1.08
CA PHE A 195 17.10 19.58 0.19
C PHE A 195 15.89 19.72 -0.74
N ARG A 196 14.73 20.10 -0.18
CA ARG A 196 13.46 20.32 -0.88
C ARG A 196 13.57 21.39 -1.97
N SER A 197 14.30 22.47 -1.70
CA SER A 197 14.54 23.54 -2.68
C SER A 197 15.60 23.20 -3.73
N GLY A 198 16.32 22.08 -3.58
CA GLY A 198 17.42 21.68 -4.45
C GLY A 198 18.74 22.42 -4.18
N GLU A 199 18.85 23.16 -3.08
CA GLU A 199 20.11 23.79 -2.66
C GLU A 199 21.18 22.74 -2.31
N ILE A 200 20.75 21.61 -1.74
CA ILE A 200 21.62 20.48 -1.43
C ILE A 200 21.05 19.18 -2.01
N ASP A 201 21.93 18.27 -2.42
CA ASP A 201 21.54 16.94 -2.88
C ASP A 201 21.43 15.92 -1.73
N ALA A 202 21.08 14.68 -2.06
CA ALA A 202 20.93 13.60 -1.08
C ALA A 202 22.23 13.28 -0.34
N SER A 203 23.38 13.40 -1.01
CA SER A 203 24.69 13.12 -0.41
C SER A 203 25.07 14.19 0.61
N ALA A 204 24.85 15.46 0.26
CA ALA A 204 25.07 16.60 1.13
C ALA A 204 24.11 16.59 2.33
N ALA A 205 22.82 16.27 2.11
CA ALA A 205 21.85 16.10 3.20
C ALA A 205 22.28 14.99 4.17
N LYS A 206 22.69 13.82 3.66
CA LYS A 206 23.20 12.71 4.48
C LYS A 206 24.43 13.09 5.29
N PHE A 207 25.38 13.79 4.67
CA PHE A 207 26.59 14.26 5.34
C PHE A 207 26.26 15.21 6.50
N GLN A 208 25.41 16.21 6.25
CA GLN A 208 25.02 17.20 7.24
C GLN A 208 24.27 16.56 8.42
N LEU A 209 23.28 15.69 8.13
CA LEU A 209 22.54 14.97 9.16
C LEU A 209 23.43 14.08 10.04
N LYS A 210 24.44 13.43 9.43
CA LYS A 210 25.40 12.60 10.18
C LYS A 210 26.32 13.41 11.07
N PHE A 211 26.78 14.58 10.61
CA PHE A 211 27.76 15.38 11.33
C PHE A 211 27.14 16.21 12.46
N LEU A 212 25.88 16.59 12.31
CA LEU A 212 25.17 17.42 13.28
C LEU A 212 24.54 16.61 14.42
N GLU A 213 24.60 15.27 14.39
CA GLU A 213 24.01 14.32 15.34
C GLU A 213 22.74 14.87 16.05
N PRO A 214 21.69 15.23 15.29
CA PRO A 214 20.47 15.71 15.90
C PRO A 214 19.91 14.57 16.76
N VAL A 215 19.84 14.80 18.07
CA VAL A 215 19.20 13.86 19.00
C VAL A 215 17.76 13.72 18.54
N VAL A 216 17.43 12.59 17.94
CA VAL A 216 16.05 12.22 17.60
C VAL A 216 15.35 11.91 18.93
N PRO A 217 14.27 12.62 19.30
CA PRO A 217 13.52 12.32 20.51
C PRO A 217 12.83 10.95 20.45
#